data_AF-A0A1H0VLT5-F1
#
_entry.id   AF-A0A1H0VLT5-F1
#
_cell.length_a   1.000
_cell.length_b   1.000
_cell.length_c   1.000
_cell.angle_alpha   90.00
_cell.angle_beta   90.00
_cell.angle_gamma   90.00
#
_symmetry.space_group_name_H-M   'P 1'
#
loop_
_entity.id
_entity.type
_entity.pdbx_description
1 polymer ?
#
loop_
_entity_poly.entity_id
_entity_poly.type
_entity_poly.pdbx_seq_one_letter_code
_entity_poly.pdbx_strand_id
1 'polypeptide(L)' 'MMADPEDHLHNSFAGRGVYLLDDHEVVRRGLRQLIESDGLSVAGESGSAREAVRRIPALRPELVILDD' A
#
# COMPACT_ATOMS: atom_id res chain seq x y z
N MET A 1 -12.47 32.75 13.79
CA MET A 1 -12.24 31.29 13.76
C MET A 1 -11.89 30.94 12.33
N MET A 2 -10.61 31.07 11.97
CA MET A 2 -10.10 30.70 10.65
C MET A 2 -9.67 29.24 10.75
N ALA A 3 -10.24 28.38 9.91
CA ALA A 3 -9.71 27.04 9.70
C ALA A 3 -8.34 27.16 9.01
N ASP A 4 -7.37 26.40 9.47
CA ASP A 4 -6.03 26.34 8.90
C ASP A 4 -6.10 25.78 7.46
N PRO A 5 -5.43 26.38 6.45
CA PRO A 5 -5.55 25.93 5.06
C PRO A 5 -4.80 24.62 4.75
N GLU A 6 -4.04 24.07 5.70
CA GLU A 6 -3.14 22.92 5.45
C GLU A 6 -3.78 21.54 5.71
N ASP A 7 -5.02 21.48 6.20
CA ASP A 7 -5.64 20.23 6.70
C ASP A 7 -6.31 19.35 5.62
N HIS A 8 -6.19 19.69 4.33
CA HIS A 8 -6.97 19.06 3.25
C HIS A 8 -6.18 18.26 2.20
N LEU A 9 -4.92 17.89 2.45
CA LEU A 9 -4.16 17.01 1.54
C LEU A 9 -3.90 15.60 2.07
N HIS A 10 -4.37 15.24 3.27
CA HIS A 10 -3.96 14.00 3.94
C HIS A 10 -4.85 12.77 3.76
N ASN A 11 -5.89 12.81 2.91
CA ASN A 11 -6.68 11.58 2.73
C ASN A 11 -7.35 11.49 1.35
N SER A 12 -6.61 11.02 0.34
CA SER A 12 -7.20 10.54 -0.92
C SER A 12 -7.02 9.05 -1.15
N PHE A 13 -6.53 8.28 -0.16
CA PHE A 13 -6.59 6.83 -0.22
C PHE A 13 -7.96 6.35 0.28
N ALA A 14 -9.00 6.80 -0.42
CA ALA A 14 -10.39 6.45 -0.15
C ALA A 14 -10.67 5.00 -0.56
N GLY A 15 -10.07 4.07 0.17
CA GLY A 15 -10.59 2.72 0.34
C GLY A 15 -9.90 1.59 -0.42
N ARG A 16 -8.74 1.78 -1.07
CA ARG A 16 -7.97 0.65 -1.63
C ARG A 16 -6.46 0.83 -1.46
N GLY A 17 -5.89 0.20 -0.43
CA GLY A 17 -4.50 0.36 -0.01
C GLY A 17 -3.40 -0.10 -0.98
N VAL A 18 -2.17 -0.18 -0.45
CA VAL A 18 -0.93 -0.54 -1.17
C VAL A 18 -0.80 -2.06 -1.32
N TYR A 19 -0.31 -2.53 -2.47
CA TYR A 19 0.08 -3.93 -2.68
C TYR A 19 1.59 -4.09 -2.78
N LEU A 20 2.16 -5.07 -2.08
CA LEU A 20 3.60 -5.35 -2.06
C LEU A 20 3.94 -6.63 -2.84
N LEU A 21 4.85 -6.54 -3.81
CA LEU A 21 5.49 -7.68 -4.45
C LEU A 21 6.99 -7.62 -4.21
N ASP A 22 7.51 -8.61 -3.51
CA ASP A 22 8.93 -8.76 -3.20
C ASP A 22 9.10 -10.21 -2.73
N ASP A 23 10.09 -10.97 -3.19
CA ASP A 23 10.28 -12.37 -2.79
C ASP A 23 10.87 -12.53 -1.38
N HIS A 24 11.42 -11.46 -0.78
CA HIS A 24 11.98 -11.40 0.56
C HIS A 24 10.94 -10.96 1.61
N GLU A 25 10.56 -11.89 2.48
CA GLU A 25 9.57 -11.62 3.55
C GLU A 25 9.98 -10.51 4.51
N VAL A 26 11.28 -10.40 4.82
CA VAL A 26 11.79 -9.38 5.75
C VAL A 26 11.53 -7.97 5.23
N VAL A 27 11.71 -7.75 3.92
CA VAL A 27 11.48 -6.45 3.27
C VAL A 27 9.99 -6.10 3.30
N ARG A 28 9.12 -7.04 2.92
CA ARG A 28 7.65 -6.82 2.98
C ARG A 28 7.16 -6.46 4.38
N ARG A 29 7.68 -7.11 5.42
CA ARG A 29 7.33 -6.80 6.82
C ARG A 29 7.77 -5.39 7.21
N GLY A 30 8.98 -4.97 6.83
CA GLY A 30 9.46 -3.62 7.06
C GLY A 30 8.63 -2.56 6.34
N LEU A 31 8.37 -2.77 5.04
CA LEU A 31 7.54 -1.87 4.24
C LEU A 31 6.11 -1.76 4.77
N ARG A 32 5.50 -2.87 5.18
CA ARG A 32 4.18 -2.86 5.82
C ARG A 32 4.15 -1.95 7.05
N GLN A 33 5.12 -2.10 7.95
CA GLN A 33 5.17 -1.30 9.18
C GLN A 33 5.29 0.20 8.88
N LEU A 34 6.10 0.57 7.89
CA LEU A 34 6.27 1.97 7.46
C LEU A 34 5.00 2.53 6.81
N ILE A 35 4.38 1.76 5.91
CA ILE A 35 3.12 2.15 5.24
C ILE A 35 2.01 2.34 6.27
N GLU A 36 1.86 1.41 7.21
CA GLU A 36 0.86 1.49 8.26
C GLU A 36 1.13 2.64 9.24
N SER A 37 2.40 2.95 9.55
CA SER A 37 2.75 4.11 10.39
C SER A 37 2.43 5.45 9.75
N ASP A 38 2.43 5.52 8.41
CA ASP A 38 2.08 6.72 7.64
C ASP A 38 0.56 6.85 7.39
N GLY A 39 -0.26 6.02 8.05
CA GLY A 39 -1.72 6.07 7.95
C GLY A 39 -2.31 5.44 6.68
N LEU A 40 -1.49 4.74 5.90
CA LEU A 40 -1.91 3.97 4.73
C LEU A 40 -2.27 2.54 5.14
N SER A 41 -2.99 1.84 4.26
CA SER A 41 -3.33 0.42 4.46
C SER A 41 -2.59 -0.45 3.45
N VAL A 42 -2.25 -1.68 3.85
CA VAL A 42 -1.78 -2.71 2.91
C VAL A 42 -2.97 -3.56 2.46
N ALA A 43 -3.32 -3.47 1.18
CA ALA A 43 -4.41 -4.23 0.57
C ALA A 43 -4.03 -5.70 0.35
N GLY A 44 -2.74 -6.01 0.22
CA GLY A 44 -2.23 -7.37 0.13
C GLY A 44 -0.75 -7.42 -0.22
N GLU A 45 -0.21 -8.63 -0.24
CA GLU A 45 1.18 -8.87 -0.62
C GLU A 45 1.36 -10.22 -1.32
N SER A 46 2.51 -10.41 -1.96
CA SER A 46 2.95 -11.71 -2.47
C SER A 46 4.46 -11.78 -2.61
N GLY A 47 4.99 -13.00 -2.64
CA GLY A 47 6.41 -13.28 -2.91
C GLY A 47 6.72 -13.59 -4.38
N SER A 48 5.75 -13.46 -5.30
CA SER A 48 6.00 -13.78 -6.71
C SER A 48 5.05 -13.04 -7.63
N ALA A 49 5.56 -12.64 -8.80
CA ALA A 49 4.75 -11.99 -9.85
C ALA A 49 3.54 -12.84 -10.26
N ARG A 50 3.69 -14.16 -10.26
CA ARG A 50 2.61 -15.10 -10.59
C ARG A 50 1.43 -14.97 -9.61
N GLU A 51 1.69 -14.75 -8.33
CA GLU A 51 0.63 -14.53 -7.34
C GLU A 51 0.08 -13.10 -7.42
N ALA A 52 0.95 -12.10 -7.58
CA ALA A 52 0.55 -10.70 -7.74
C ALA A 52 -0.45 -10.51 -8.90
N VAL A 53 -0.17 -11.07 -10.07
CA VAL A 53 -1.04 -10.99 -11.25
C VAL A 53 -2.44 -11.54 -10.98
N ARG A 54 -2.59 -12.55 -10.11
CA ARG A 54 -3.90 -13.09 -9.73
C ARG A 54 -4.61 -12.25 -8.69
N ARG A 55 -3.87 -11.70 -7.72
CA ARG A 55 -4.44 -11.02 -6.55
C ARG A 55 -4.76 -9.54 -6.81
N ILE A 56 -3.90 -8.83 -7.54
CA ILE A 56 -4.05 -7.39 -7.80
C ILE A 56 -5.42 -7.05 -8.43
N PRO A 57 -5.92 -7.76 -9.47
CA PRO A 57 -7.23 -7.44 -10.04
C PRO A 57 -8.40 -7.62 -9.07
N ALA A 58 -8.30 -8.57 -8.13
CA ALA A 58 -9.34 -8.82 -7.13
C ALA A 58 -9.30 -7.78 -5.99
N LEU A 59 -8.09 -7.42 -5.54
CA LEU A 59 -7.88 -6.46 -4.45
C LEU A 59 -8.01 -5.01 -4.89
N ARG A 60 -7.79 -4.73 -6.18
CA ARG A 60 -7.83 -3.40 -6.80
C ARG A 60 -7.06 -2.33 -6.01
N PRO A 61 -5.81 -2.59 -5.59
CA PRO A 61 -5.02 -1.62 -4.84
C PRO A 61 -4.83 -0.32 -5.63
N GLU A 62 -4.69 0.82 -4.94
CA GLU A 62 -4.40 2.11 -5.58
C GLU A 62 -2.93 2.26 -5.98
N LEU A 63 -2.04 1.58 -5.26
CA LEU A 63 -0.60 1.61 -5.49
C LEU A 63 -0.03 0.20 -5.39
N VAL A 64 0.94 -0.11 -6.25
CA VAL A 64 1.70 -1.36 -6.20
C VAL A 64 3.18 -1.02 -6.11
N ILE A 65 3.87 -1.63 -5.15
CA ILE A 65 5.33 -1.57 -5.00
C ILE A 65 5.89 -2.92 -5.44
N LEU A 66 6.88 -2.89 -6.32
CA LEU A 66 7.50 -4.08 -6.94
C LEU A 66 9.01 -4.05 -6.68
N ASP A 67 9.57 -5.18 -6.30
CA ASP A 67 11.02 -5.47 -6.34
C ASP A 67 11.41 -6.13 -7.68
N ASP A 68 12.71 -6.10 -8.03
CA ASP A 68 13.24 -6.51 -9.36
C ASP A 68 13.26 -8.03 -9.63
#